data_AF-A0A6G7GUU1-F1
#
_entry.id   AF-A0A6G7GUU1-F1
#
_cell.length_a   1.000
_cell.length_b   1.000
_cell.length_c   1.000
_cell.angle_alpha   90.00
_cell.angle_beta   90.00
_cell.angle_gamma   90.00
#
_symmetry.space_group_name_H-M   'P 1'
#
loop_
_entity.id
_entity.type
_entity.pdbx_description
1 polymer ?
#
loop_
_entity_poly.entity_id
_entity_poly.type
_entity_poly.pdbx_seq_one_letter_code
_entity_poly.pdbx_strand_id
1 'polypeptide(L)'
;MLSQINLFFRKPFYRQISKIRFVWLYISKVLGTDQLARRKQSIMLCACKEEKVLIPGFGSEVVTDCLQTFLSILDERQKRLYLGLESMKLGHGGDLRLSQLTGINVKTIDKGRRELSSKNITPGRIRKVGAGRSSIKKKLMW
;
A
#
# COMPACT_ATOMS: atom_id res chain seq x y z
N MET A 1 -7.04 -13.35 39.55
CA MET A 1 -6.84 -14.42 38.55
C MET A 1 -8.13 -14.52 37.74
N LEU A 2 -8.10 -13.98 36.50
CA LEU A 2 -9.01 -14.23 35.35
C LEU A 2 -10.52 -13.93 35.53
N SER A 3 -11.24 -13.21 34.67
CA SER A 3 -10.96 -12.40 33.48
C SER A 3 -12.29 -11.69 33.16
N GLN A 4 -12.28 -10.37 32.92
CA GLN A 4 -13.44 -9.62 32.41
C GLN A 4 -13.73 -9.89 30.92
N ILE A 5 -13.38 -11.08 30.39
CA ILE A 5 -13.33 -11.32 28.93
C ILE A 5 -14.54 -12.12 28.40
N ASN A 6 -15.40 -12.65 29.26
CA ASN A 6 -16.46 -13.58 28.84
C ASN A 6 -17.83 -12.93 28.60
N LEU A 7 -17.88 -11.88 27.77
CA LEU A 7 -19.16 -11.33 27.29
C LEU A 7 -19.19 -11.06 25.78
N PHE A 8 -18.43 -11.83 24.98
CA PHE A 8 -18.41 -11.65 23.52
C PHE A 8 -18.83 -12.88 22.68
N PHE A 9 -19.16 -14.02 23.29
CA PHE A 9 -19.34 -15.28 22.54
C PHE A 9 -20.70 -15.97 22.72
N ARG A 10 -21.82 -15.22 22.73
CA ARG A 10 -23.13 -15.83 22.48
C ARG A 10 -24.03 -14.93 21.64
N LYS A 11 -23.99 -15.13 20.31
CA LYS A 11 -25.13 -15.25 19.37
C LYS A 11 -24.60 -15.23 17.92
N PRO A 12 -25.04 -16.14 17.02
CA PRO A 12 -24.50 -16.26 15.67
C PRO A 12 -25.05 -15.13 14.80
N PHE A 13 -24.40 -13.96 14.84
CA PHE A 13 -24.70 -12.85 13.95
C PHE A 13 -24.00 -13.08 12.61
N TYR A 14 -24.72 -13.65 11.64
CA TYR A 14 -24.28 -13.72 10.25
C TYR A 14 -24.11 -12.29 9.69
N ARG A 15 -22.85 -11.81 9.60
CA ARG A 15 -22.49 -10.46 9.15
C ARG A 15 -21.98 -10.51 7.71
N GLN A 16 -22.54 -9.67 6.84
CA GLN A 16 -22.07 -9.51 5.45
C GLN A 16 -20.96 -8.45 5.44
N ILE A 17 -19.84 -8.77 4.80
CA ILE A 17 -18.69 -7.87 4.66
C ILE A 17 -18.73 -7.28 3.25
N SER A 18 -18.81 -5.95 3.14
CA SER A 18 -18.68 -5.26 1.85
C SER A 18 -17.44 -4.38 1.85
N LYS A 19 -16.58 -4.55 0.84
CA LYS A 19 -15.40 -3.72 0.62
C LYS A 19 -15.77 -2.51 -0.24
N ILE A 20 -15.63 -1.30 0.29
CA ILE A 20 -15.80 -0.06 -0.49
C ILE A 20 -14.48 0.69 -0.46
N ARG A 21 -13.85 0.79 -1.63
CA ARG A 21 -12.57 1.47 -1.92
C ARG A 21 -11.40 0.94 -1.08
N PHE A 22 -11.37 1.14 0.25
CA PHE A 22 -10.37 0.56 1.17
C PHE A 22 -10.89 0.34 2.61
N VAL A 23 -12.20 0.54 2.86
CA VAL A 23 -12.79 0.46 4.21
C VAL A 23 -13.66 -0.79 4.31
N TRP A 24 -13.43 -1.57 5.36
CA TRP A 24 -14.30 -2.67 5.75
C TRP A 24 -15.47 -2.12 6.54
N LEU A 25 -16.68 -2.28 6.02
CA LEU A 25 -17.88 -1.82 6.69
C LEU A 25 -18.65 -3.00 7.27
N TYR A 26 -18.92 -2.93 8.57
CA TYR A 26 -19.86 -3.83 9.23
C TYR A 26 -21.29 -3.33 8.99
N ILE A 27 -22.13 -4.21 8.48
CA ILE A 27 -23.50 -3.89 8.08
C ILE A 27 -24.47 -4.79 8.86
N SER A 28 -25.43 -4.17 9.54
CA SER A 28 -26.55 -4.89 10.17
C SER A 28 -27.55 -5.34 9.10
N LYS A 29 -28.05 -6.58 9.12
CA LYS A 29 -29.03 -7.06 8.12
C LYS A 29 -30.35 -6.27 8.09
N VAL A 30 -30.75 -5.64 9.20
CA VAL A 30 -32.08 -5.00 9.34
C VAL A 30 -32.07 -3.52 8.93
N LEU A 31 -30.97 -2.81 9.18
CA LEU A 31 -30.79 -1.38 8.84
C LEU A 31 -29.69 -1.15 7.79
N GLY A 32 -29.23 -2.24 7.17
CA GLY A 32 -27.98 -2.28 6.45
C GLY A 32 -28.00 -1.55 5.12
N THR A 33 -29.15 -1.51 4.46
CA THR A 33 -29.35 -0.85 3.16
C THR A 33 -29.23 0.66 3.29
N ASP A 34 -29.92 1.27 4.26
CA ASP A 34 -29.86 2.71 4.52
C ASP A 34 -28.50 3.13 5.07
N GLN A 35 -27.91 2.31 5.94
CA GLN A 35 -26.58 2.55 6.48
C GLN A 35 -25.50 2.46 5.39
N LEU A 36 -25.63 1.51 4.45
CA LEU A 36 -24.79 1.41 3.26
C LEU A 36 -24.99 2.59 2.34
N ALA A 37 -26.22 3.02 2.08
CA ALA A 37 -26.53 4.12 1.17
C ALA A 37 -25.92 5.43 1.69
N ARG A 38 -26.17 5.78 2.96
CA ARG A 38 -25.61 6.99 3.59
C ARG A 38 -24.08 6.97 3.61
N ARG A 39 -23.47 5.82 3.91
CA ARG A 39 -22.01 5.70 3.98
C ARG A 39 -21.36 5.60 2.60
N LYS A 40 -22.02 4.99 1.62
CA LYS A 40 -21.60 5.09 0.22
C LYS A 40 -21.62 6.55 -0.21
N GLN A 41 -22.68 7.30 0.10
CA GLN A 41 -22.79 8.71 -0.24
C GLN A 41 -21.72 9.54 0.47
N SER A 42 -21.44 9.31 1.76
CA SER A 42 -20.37 10.00 2.47
C SER A 42 -18.97 9.64 1.95
N ILE A 43 -18.71 8.36 1.65
CA ILE A 43 -17.46 7.91 1.05
C ILE A 43 -17.30 8.48 -0.36
N MET A 44 -18.37 8.55 -1.15
CA MET A 44 -18.34 9.12 -2.50
C MET A 44 -18.12 10.64 -2.46
N LEU A 45 -18.80 11.36 -1.56
CA LEU A 45 -18.58 12.80 -1.33
C LEU A 45 -17.15 13.11 -0.86
N CYS A 46 -16.58 12.25 0.01
CA CYS A 46 -15.16 12.33 0.36
C CYS A 46 -14.22 11.94 -0.80
N ALA A 47 -14.63 11.01 -1.67
CA ALA A 47 -13.87 10.61 -2.85
C ALA A 47 -13.73 11.73 -3.87
N CYS A 48 -14.78 12.53 -4.08
CA CYS A 48 -14.73 13.70 -4.96
C CYS A 48 -13.73 14.77 -4.49
N LYS A 49 -13.34 14.78 -3.21
CA LYS A 49 -12.22 15.61 -2.70
C LYS A 49 -10.84 14.99 -2.95
N GLU A 50 -10.75 13.67 -3.05
CA GLU A 50 -9.48 12.96 -3.26
C GLU A 50 -9.10 12.79 -4.73
N GLU A 51 -10.09 12.79 -5.64
CA GLU A 51 -9.91 12.49 -7.08
C GLU A 51 -9.19 13.59 -7.86
N LYS A 52 -8.97 14.76 -7.26
CA LYS A 52 -8.08 15.81 -7.77
C LYS A 52 -7.07 16.30 -6.73
N VAL A 53 -6.62 15.43 -5.81
CA VAL A 53 -5.43 15.78 -5.03
C VAL A 53 -4.24 15.58 -5.95
N LEU A 54 -3.99 16.62 -6.74
CA LEU A 54 -2.67 16.97 -7.27
C LEU A 54 -1.66 16.54 -6.20
N ILE A 55 -0.88 15.49 -6.46
CA ILE A 55 0.14 15.08 -5.51
C ILE A 55 1.00 16.34 -5.31
N PRO A 56 1.12 16.90 -4.08
CA PRO A 56 1.83 18.15 -3.89
C PRO A 56 3.23 18.03 -4.50
N GLY A 57 3.52 18.80 -5.55
CA GLY A 57 4.78 18.73 -6.30
C GLY A 57 4.74 18.00 -7.64
N PHE A 58 3.77 17.11 -7.92
CA PHE A 58 3.67 16.36 -9.21
C PHE A 58 2.43 16.75 -10.03
N GLY A 59 2.01 18.01 -9.89
CA GLY A 59 0.81 18.50 -10.56
C GLY A 59 0.97 18.94 -12.01
N SER A 60 2.20 19.07 -12.47
CA SER A 60 2.55 19.45 -13.84
C SER A 60 3.04 18.22 -14.59
N GLU A 61 2.56 18.04 -15.82
CA GLU A 61 2.99 16.97 -16.73
C GLU A 61 4.52 16.98 -16.92
N VAL A 62 5.13 18.17 -16.95
CA VAL A 62 6.59 18.32 -17.04
C VAL A 62 7.29 17.65 -15.86
N VAL A 63 6.75 17.81 -14.65
CA VAL A 63 7.36 17.23 -13.45
C VAL A 63 7.20 15.71 -13.42
N THR A 64 6.08 15.18 -13.93
CA THR A 64 5.88 13.73 -14.05
C THR A 64 6.84 13.12 -15.05
N ASP A 65 7.11 13.79 -16.17
CA ASP A 65 8.07 13.33 -17.18
C ASP A 65 9.52 13.38 -16.67
N CYS A 66 9.89 14.47 -15.98
CA CYS A 66 11.18 14.57 -15.30
C CYS A 66 11.34 13.48 -14.24
N LEU A 67 10.28 13.17 -13.47
CA LEU A 67 10.29 12.07 -12.52
C LEU A 67 10.50 10.73 -13.23
N GLN A 68 9.77 10.46 -14.31
CA GLN A 68 9.90 9.21 -15.07
C GLN A 68 11.33 9.02 -15.58
N THR A 69 11.93 10.09 -16.12
CA THR A 69 13.31 10.13 -16.60
C THR A 69 14.32 9.95 -15.47
N PHE A 70 14.09 10.58 -14.32
CA PHE A 70 14.93 10.39 -13.14
C PHE A 70 14.89 8.93 -12.67
N LEU A 71 13.69 8.33 -12.60
CA LEU A 71 13.52 6.93 -12.22
C LEU A 71 14.17 5.98 -13.23
N SER A 72 14.33 6.32 -14.52
CA SER A 72 15.01 5.43 -15.47
C SER A 72 16.51 5.31 -15.22
N ILE A 73 17.13 6.32 -14.60
CA ILE A 73 18.56 6.33 -14.27
C ILE A 73 18.86 5.54 -12.99
N LEU A 74 17.88 5.45 -12.07
CA LEU A 74 18.04 4.76 -10.80
C LEU A 74 18.03 3.24 -10.92
N ASP A 75 18.84 2.58 -10.08
CA ASP A 75 18.76 1.14 -9.92
C ASP A 75 17.44 0.69 -9.24
N GLU A 76 17.14 -0.61 -9.25
CA GLU A 76 15.90 -1.18 -8.70
C GLU A 76 15.71 -0.86 -7.20
N ARG A 77 16.82 -0.76 -6.45
CA ARG A 77 16.80 -0.51 -5.01
C ARG A 77 16.59 0.98 -4.72
N GLN A 78 17.38 1.85 -5.35
CA GLN A 78 17.29 3.30 -5.27
C GLN A 78 15.89 3.78 -5.64
N LYS A 79 15.35 3.28 -6.75
CA LYS A 79 13.99 3.58 -7.22
C LYS A 79 12.94 3.26 -6.16
N ARG A 80 13.00 2.05 -5.61
CA ARG A 80 12.08 1.60 -4.56
C ARG A 80 12.22 2.39 -3.26
N LEU A 81 13.44 2.70 -2.83
CA LEU A 81 13.67 3.50 -1.63
C LEU A 81 13.18 4.94 -1.82
N TYR A 82 13.48 5.56 -2.96
CA TYR A 82 13.02 6.91 -3.28
C TYR A 82 11.49 7.01 -3.26
N LEU A 83 10.80 6.10 -3.94
CA LEU A 83 9.33 6.08 -3.94
C LEU A 83 8.76 5.76 -2.55
N GLY A 84 9.44 4.91 -1.79
CA GLY A 84 9.09 4.65 -0.39
C GLY A 84 9.16 5.92 0.47
N LEU A 85 10.20 6.74 0.28
CA LEU A 85 10.37 8.03 0.95
C LEU A 85 9.28 9.02 0.54
N GLU A 86 9.03 9.17 -0.76
CA GLU A 86 7.97 10.06 -1.26
C GLU A 86 6.59 9.60 -0.75
N SER A 87 6.33 8.29 -0.68
CA SER A 87 5.08 7.80 -0.09
C SER A 87 4.96 8.16 1.38
N MET A 88 6.05 8.17 2.14
CA MET A 88 6.02 8.57 3.56
C MET A 88 5.63 10.04 3.71
N LYS A 89 6.16 10.91 2.84
CA LYS A 89 5.80 12.34 2.81
C LYS A 89 4.32 12.55 2.51
N LEU A 90 3.75 11.75 1.61
CA LEU A 90 2.34 11.84 1.20
C LEU A 90 1.36 11.26 2.24
N GLY A 91 1.83 10.39 3.14
CA GLY A 91 0.99 9.78 4.16
C GLY A 91 0.05 8.69 3.62
N HIS A 92 -1.18 8.64 4.16
CA HIS A 92 -2.15 7.58 3.83
C HIS A 92 -2.52 7.58 2.34
N GLY A 93 -2.45 6.42 1.68
CA GLY A 93 -2.70 6.30 0.24
C GLY A 93 -1.55 6.76 -0.67
N GLY A 94 -0.43 7.24 -0.09
CA GLY A 94 0.76 7.65 -0.86
C GLY A 94 1.29 6.56 -1.78
N ASP A 95 1.34 5.30 -1.32
CA ASP A 95 1.82 4.18 -2.14
C ASP A 95 0.95 3.99 -3.40
N LEU A 96 -0.37 4.14 -3.25
CA LEU A 96 -1.33 3.98 -4.35
C LEU A 96 -1.22 5.14 -5.34
N ARG A 97 -1.13 6.37 -4.85
CA ARG A 97 -0.99 7.56 -5.68
C ARG A 97 0.30 7.54 -6.49
N LEU A 98 1.43 7.19 -5.87
CA LEU A 98 2.71 7.06 -6.57
C LEU A 98 2.72 5.90 -7.56
N SER A 99 2.04 4.80 -7.23
CA SER A 99 1.87 3.68 -8.16
C SER A 99 1.09 4.09 -9.41
N GLN A 100 0.03 4.87 -9.25
CA GLN A 100 -0.74 5.43 -10.37
C GLN A 100 0.07 6.43 -11.18
N LEU A 101 0.88 7.27 -10.52
CA LEU A 101 1.74 8.26 -11.17
C LEU A 101 2.86 7.64 -12.00
N THR A 102 3.53 6.61 -11.47
CA THR A 102 4.80 6.08 -12.02
C THR A 102 4.66 4.71 -12.69
N GLY A 103 3.50 4.06 -12.57
CA GLY A 103 3.28 2.68 -13.01
C GLY A 103 3.98 1.61 -12.16
N ILE A 104 4.66 1.99 -11.07
CA ILE A 104 5.41 1.06 -10.24
C ILE A 104 4.48 0.35 -9.26
N ASN A 105 4.69 -0.94 -9.03
CA ASN A 105 3.83 -1.75 -8.17
C ASN A 105 3.80 -1.20 -6.72
N VAL A 106 2.60 -1.02 -6.16
CA VAL A 106 2.36 -0.62 -4.76
C VAL A 106 3.20 -1.44 -3.77
N LYS A 107 3.33 -2.75 -3.97
CA LYS A 107 4.13 -3.63 -3.08
C LYS A 107 5.62 -3.28 -3.11
N THR A 108 6.13 -2.83 -4.25
CA THR A 108 7.51 -2.36 -4.38
C THR A 108 7.70 -1.10 -3.54
N ILE A 109 6.80 -0.13 -3.64
CA ILE A 109 6.85 1.13 -2.89
C ILE A 109 6.76 0.87 -1.38
N ASP A 110 5.79 0.06 -0.95
CA ASP A 110 5.61 -0.34 0.45
C ASP A 110 6.85 -1.05 1.01
N LYS A 111 7.49 -1.92 0.20
CA LYS A 111 8.76 -2.56 0.59
C LYS A 111 9.86 -1.53 0.81
N GLY A 112 9.99 -0.52 -0.07
CA GLY A 112 10.95 0.57 0.10
C GLY A 112 10.71 1.37 1.37
N ARG A 113 9.45 1.72 1.65
CA ARG A 113 9.05 2.40 2.89
C ARG A 113 9.40 1.59 4.14
N ARG A 114 9.12 0.28 4.14
CA ARG A 114 9.47 -0.61 5.27
C ARG A 114 10.97 -0.71 5.47
N GLU A 115 11.74 -0.79 4.37
CA GLU A 115 13.20 -0.79 4.43
C GLU A 115 13.74 0.50 5.07
N LEU A 116 13.23 1.67 4.66
CA LEU A 116 13.56 2.96 5.28
C LEU A 116 13.17 3.03 6.76
N SER A 117 11.95 2.62 7.08
CA SER A 117 11.43 2.62 8.46
C SER A 117 12.26 1.71 9.39
N SER A 118 12.77 0.60 8.85
CA SER A 118 13.62 -0.33 9.59
C SER A 118 15.05 0.17 9.84
N LYS A 119 15.47 1.27 9.19
CA LYS A 119 16.84 1.82 9.21
C LYS A 119 17.96 0.84 8.83
N ASN A 120 17.62 -0.36 8.34
CA ASN A 120 18.57 -1.42 7.98
C ASN A 120 19.01 -1.30 6.51
N ILE A 121 19.66 -0.20 6.16
CA ILE A 121 20.09 0.10 4.79
C ILE A 121 21.62 -0.01 4.73
N THR A 122 22.14 -1.16 4.29
CA THR A 122 23.57 -1.33 4.03
C THR A 122 23.92 -0.71 2.67
N PRO A 123 24.83 0.28 2.58
CA PRO A 123 25.26 0.82 1.29
C PRO A 123 25.95 -0.29 0.46
N GLY A 124 25.76 -0.28 -0.87
CA GLY A 124 26.51 -1.14 -1.80
C GLY A 124 25.85 -2.45 -2.27
N ARG A 125 24.76 -2.94 -1.64
CA ARG A 125 24.10 -4.20 -2.08
C ARG A 125 22.67 -3.99 -2.58
N ILE A 126 22.37 -4.24 -3.85
CA ILE A 126 21.03 -4.03 -4.43
C ILE A 126 19.98 -5.00 -3.84
N ARG A 127 20.37 -6.25 -3.56
CA ARG A 127 19.51 -7.30 -2.97
C ARG A 127 20.05 -7.79 -1.64
N LYS A 128 19.21 -8.29 -0.73
CA LYS A 128 19.68 -8.93 0.51
C LYS A 128 20.60 -10.14 0.23
N VAL A 129 21.41 -10.50 1.22
CA VAL A 129 22.20 -11.75 1.24
C VAL A 129 21.27 -12.94 0.99
N GLY A 130 21.65 -13.86 0.09
CA GLY A 130 20.87 -15.08 -0.21
C GLY A 130 19.73 -14.95 -1.22
N ALA A 131 19.46 -13.77 -1.78
CA ALA A 131 18.39 -13.56 -2.77
C ALA A 131 18.81 -13.84 -4.24
N GLY A 132 19.89 -14.58 -4.44
CA GLY A 132 20.30 -15.06 -5.76
C GLY A 132 19.53 -16.32 -6.15
N ARG A 133 19.49 -16.63 -7.45
CA ARG A 133 19.02 -17.95 -7.91
C ARG A 133 19.93 -19.00 -7.28
N SER A 134 19.35 -19.99 -6.61
CA SER A 134 20.11 -21.12 -6.06
C SER A 134 21.00 -21.68 -7.16
N SER A 135 22.29 -21.87 -6.87
CA SER A 135 23.20 -22.45 -7.85
C SER A 135 22.66 -23.81 -8.28
N ILE A 136 22.70 -24.09 -9.58
CA ILE A 136 22.40 -25.42 -10.11
C ILE A 136 23.56 -26.32 -9.65
N LYS A 137 23.47 -26.87 -8.44
CA LYS A 137 24.35 -27.96 -8.04
C LYS A 137 24.08 -29.12 -9.00
N LYS A 138 25.08 -29.51 -9.80
CA LYS A 138 25.06 -30.81 -10.48
C LYS A 138 24.89 -31.88 -9.40
N LYS A 139 23.79 -32.64 -9.47
CA LYS A 139 23.64 -33.87 -8.69
C LYS A 139 24.59 -34.88 -9.34
N LEU A 140 25.74 -35.16 -8.71
CA LEU A 140 26.46 -36.40 -9.03
C LEU A 140 25.58 -37.54 -8.53
N MET A 141 24.83 -38.15 -9.43
CA MET A 141 24.32 -39.50 -9.23
C MET A 141 25.52 -40.43 -9.46
N TRP A 142 25.89 -41.15 -8.42
CA TRP A 142 26.72 -42.35 -8.50
C TRP A 142 25.78 -43.54 -8.64
#